data_AF-A0A4Y8UXI3-F1
#
_entry.id   AF-A0A4Y8UXI3-F1
#
_cell.length_a   1.000
_cell.length_b   1.000
_cell.length_c   1.000
_cell.angle_alpha   90.00
_cell.angle_beta   90.00
_cell.angle_gamma   90.00
#
_symmetry.space_group_name_H-M   'P 1'
#
loop_
_entity.id
_entity.type
_entity.pdbx_description
1 polymer ?
#
loop_
_entity_poly.entity_id
_entity_poly.type
_entity_poly.pdbx_seq_one_letter_code
_entity_poly.pdbx_strand_id
1 'polypeptide(L)'
;MSKNTDKNTTKGTSKLSKLIPWKPGQSGNLNGRPKGQRNYRTLYRIALEKIGETEGLTADQIEEILHGVGVMKALKGDFYFHKEIMDRVHGKPKDTLDIGAGGKTLSELMLAAAKTAKDGKATTKPRKPRGK
;
A
#
# COMPACT_ATOMS: atom_id res chain seq x y z
N MET A 1 -48.84 -32.46 13.70
CA MET A 1 -47.44 -32.13 13.97
C MET A 1 -46.95 -31.24 12.82
N SER A 2 -47.19 -29.93 12.92
CA SER A 2 -46.22 -28.89 13.32
C SER A 2 -45.53 -28.27 12.11
N LYS A 3 -45.91 -27.02 11.84
CA LYS A 3 -45.34 -26.13 10.83
C LYS A 3 -43.95 -25.73 11.29
N ASN A 4 -42.92 -25.85 10.45
CA ASN A 4 -41.69 -25.08 10.63
C ASN A 4 -41.52 -24.12 9.45
N THR A 5 -41.94 -22.90 9.76
CA THR A 5 -41.82 -21.68 8.98
C THR A 5 -40.49 -21.02 9.32
N ASP A 6 -39.47 -21.18 8.47
CA ASP A 6 -38.32 -20.26 8.47
C ASP A 6 -38.46 -19.30 7.31
N LYS A 7 -39.47 -18.41 7.42
CA LYS A 7 -39.48 -17.15 6.70
C LYS A 7 -38.46 -16.21 7.37
N ASN A 8 -37.17 -16.48 7.19
CA ASN A 8 -36.17 -15.47 7.53
C ASN A 8 -35.92 -14.57 6.31
N THR A 9 -36.16 -13.29 6.55
CA THR A 9 -36.26 -12.24 5.56
C THR A 9 -34.88 -11.64 5.38
N THR A 10 -34.25 -11.84 4.23
CA THR A 10 -33.16 -10.94 3.80
C THR A 10 -33.62 -10.19 2.56
N LYS A 11 -34.51 -9.21 2.80
CA LYS A 11 -34.75 -8.10 1.88
C LYS A 11 -33.43 -7.34 1.73
N GLY A 12 -32.69 -7.58 0.64
CA GLY A 12 -31.41 -6.89 0.43
C GLY A 12 -30.75 -7.06 -0.93
N THR A 13 -31.44 -7.53 -1.98
CA THR A 13 -30.78 -7.89 -3.25
C THR A 13 -31.41 -7.32 -4.52
N SER A 14 -32.38 -6.40 -4.42
CA SER A 14 -33.02 -5.80 -5.61
C SER A 14 -32.05 -4.95 -6.45
N LYS A 15 -30.94 -4.49 -5.87
CA LYS A 15 -29.89 -3.75 -6.57
C LYS A 15 -28.90 -4.68 -7.29
N LEU A 16 -28.55 -5.81 -6.67
CA LEU A 16 -27.60 -6.79 -7.21
C LEU A 16 -28.17 -7.59 -8.38
N SER A 17 -29.48 -7.86 -8.38
CA SER A 17 -30.14 -8.63 -9.45
C SER A 17 -30.21 -7.88 -10.80
N LYS A 18 -29.93 -6.57 -10.82
CA LYS A 18 -29.92 -5.73 -12.02
C LYS A 18 -28.50 -5.40 -12.52
N LEU A 19 -27.45 -5.89 -11.85
CA LEU A 19 -26.08 -5.66 -12.28
C LEU A 19 -25.67 -6.72 -13.31
N ILE A 20 -25.22 -6.28 -14.47
CA ILE A 20 -24.61 -7.15 -15.48
C ILE A 20 -23.23 -7.55 -14.95
N PRO A 21 -22.96 -8.86 -14.74
CA PRO A 21 -21.65 -9.30 -14.32
C PRO A 21 -20.60 -8.99 -15.38
N TRP A 22 -19.41 -8.57 -14.96
CA TRP A 22 -18.30 -8.31 -15.88
C TRP A 22 -17.81 -9.61 -16.50
N LYS A 23 -17.31 -9.52 -17.74
CA LYS A 23 -16.67 -10.67 -18.39
C LYS A 23 -15.42 -11.08 -17.59
N PRO A 24 -15.07 -12.37 -17.53
CA PRO A 24 -13.81 -12.80 -16.92
C PRO A 24 -12.64 -12.07 -17.58
N GLY A 25 -11.78 -11.44 -16.77
CA GLY A 25 -10.66 -10.61 -17.24
C GLY A 25 -11.01 -9.13 -17.50
N GLN A 26 -12.29 -8.74 -17.40
CA GLN A 26 -12.72 -7.35 -17.56
C GLN A 26 -12.91 -6.69 -16.19
N SER A 27 -12.17 -5.60 -15.95
CA SER A 27 -12.40 -4.73 -14.80
C SER A 27 -13.68 -3.92 -15.03
N GLY A 28 -14.49 -3.74 -13.98
CA GLY A 28 -15.64 -2.83 -14.01
C GLY A 28 -15.28 -1.36 -14.24
N ASN A 29 -13.99 -1.02 -14.14
CA ASN A 29 -13.45 0.29 -14.45
C ASN A 29 -12.53 0.21 -15.68
N LEU A 30 -13.10 0.29 -16.88
CA LEU A 30 -12.35 0.20 -18.15
C LEU A 30 -11.30 1.30 -18.30
N ASN A 31 -11.56 2.50 -17.77
CA ASN A 31 -10.63 3.63 -17.84
C ASN A 31 -9.60 3.62 -16.70
N GLY A 32 -9.66 2.62 -15.81
CA GLY A 32 -8.75 2.50 -14.68
C GLY A 32 -8.77 3.70 -13.74
N ARG A 33 -7.72 3.84 -12.93
CA ARG A 33 -7.54 5.03 -12.10
C ARG A 33 -7.31 6.22 -13.04
N PRO A 34 -8.06 7.34 -12.91
CA PRO A 34 -7.89 8.48 -13.79
C PRO A 34 -6.43 8.94 -13.78
N LYS A 35 -5.87 9.14 -14.97
CA LYS A 35 -4.50 9.64 -15.15
C LYS A 35 -4.42 11.03 -14.51
N GLY A 36 -3.38 11.27 -13.69
CA GLY A 36 -3.16 12.57 -13.05
C GLY A 36 -3.79 12.76 -11.67
N GLN A 37 -4.15 11.68 -10.96
CA GLN A 37 -4.48 11.78 -9.54
C GLN A 37 -3.39 12.54 -8.77
N ARG A 38 -3.79 13.54 -7.97
CA ARG A 38 -2.88 14.41 -7.21
C ARG A 38 -2.00 13.59 -6.27
N ASN A 39 -0.81 13.25 -6.73
CA ASN A 39 0.26 12.70 -5.91
C ASN A 39 1.28 13.83 -5.61
N TYR A 40 2.16 13.60 -4.64
CA TYR A 40 3.15 14.61 -4.25
C TYR A 40 3.96 15.10 -5.46
N ARG A 41 4.40 14.20 -6.34
CA ARG A 41 5.17 14.53 -7.55
C ARG A 41 4.42 15.47 -8.49
N THR A 42 3.12 15.26 -8.70
CA THR A 42 2.27 16.12 -9.54
C THR A 42 2.07 17.48 -8.89
N LEU A 43 1.82 17.54 -7.57
CA LEU A 43 1.67 18.80 -6.85
C LEU A 43 2.97 19.61 -6.84
N TYR A 44 4.11 18.92 -6.66
CA TYR A 44 5.43 19.51 -6.69
C TYR A 44 5.75 20.11 -8.06
N ARG A 45 5.50 19.38 -9.16
CA ARG A 45 5.69 19.90 -10.52
C ARG A 45 4.83 21.15 -10.77
N ILE A 46 3.54 21.10 -10.43
CA ILE A 46 2.62 22.24 -10.61
C ILE A 46 3.10 23.47 -9.81
N ALA A 47 3.68 23.26 -8.62
CA ALA A 47 4.24 24.35 -7.84
C ALA A 47 5.47 24.98 -8.52
N LEU A 48 6.37 24.16 -9.06
CA LEU A 48 7.53 24.64 -9.83
C LEU A 48 7.12 25.40 -11.10
N GLU A 49 6.14 24.89 -11.85
CA GLU A 49 5.61 25.55 -13.05
C GLU A 49 5.06 26.94 -12.72
N LYS A 50 4.27 27.09 -11.64
CA LYS A 50 3.73 28.38 -11.21
C LYS A 50 4.81 29.39 -10.79
N ILE A 51 5.86 28.92 -10.13
CA ILE A 51 6.99 29.76 -9.75
C ILE A 51 7.76 30.17 -11.02
N GLY A 52 7.95 29.22 -11.95
CA GLY A 52 8.57 29.45 -13.25
C GLY A 52 7.85 30.49 -14.10
N GLU A 53 6.52 30.47 -14.11
CA GLU A 53 5.70 31.50 -14.77
C GLU A 53 5.94 32.91 -14.19
N THR A 54 6.25 33.01 -12.90
CA THR A 54 6.50 34.29 -12.22
C THR A 54 7.91 34.81 -12.48
N GLU A 55 8.91 33.92 -12.47
CA GLU A 55 10.34 34.26 -12.60
C GLU A 55 10.85 34.17 -14.05
N GLY A 56 10.03 33.70 -14.99
CA GLY A 56 10.42 33.49 -16.39
C GLY A 56 11.35 32.29 -16.60
N LEU A 57 11.39 31.35 -15.65
CA LEU A 57 12.25 30.16 -15.67
C LEU A 57 11.44 28.91 -15.98
N THR A 58 12.07 27.88 -16.54
CA THR A 58 11.40 26.58 -16.69
C THR A 58 11.41 25.82 -15.36
N ALA A 59 10.42 24.95 -15.16
CA ALA A 59 10.34 24.11 -13.96
C ALA A 59 11.62 23.28 -13.73
N ASP A 60 12.23 22.79 -14.82
CA ASP A 60 13.47 22.01 -14.77
C ASP A 60 14.68 22.86 -14.29
N GLN A 61 14.77 24.13 -14.70
CA GLN A 61 15.82 25.04 -14.24
C GLN A 61 15.68 25.34 -12.74
N ILE A 62 14.45 25.55 -12.26
CA ILE A 62 14.20 25.77 -10.83
C ILE A 62 14.54 24.53 -10.02
N GLU A 63 14.23 23.34 -10.54
CA GLU A 63 14.59 22.08 -9.91
C GLU A 63 16.12 21.95 -9.80
N GLU A 64 16.87 22.24 -10.86
CA GLU A 64 18.34 22.22 -10.86
C GLU A 64 18.94 23.20 -9.83
N ILE A 65 18.41 24.41 -9.74
CA ILE A 65 18.82 25.40 -8.73
C ILE A 65 18.52 24.86 -7.31
N LEU A 66 17.35 24.27 -7.10
CA LEU A 66 16.95 23.72 -5.81
C LEU A 66 17.86 22.54 -5.41
N HIS A 67 18.27 21.71 -6.36
CA HIS A 67 19.27 20.67 -6.15
C HIS A 67 20.63 21.26 -5.75
N GLY A 68 21.10 22.29 -6.44
CA GLY A 68 22.36 22.97 -6.10
C GLY A 68 22.36 23.54 -4.69
N VAL A 69 21.29 24.26 -4.32
CA VAL A 69 21.09 24.77 -2.95
C VAL A 69 21.00 23.62 -1.93
N GLY A 70 20.35 22.53 -2.30
CA GLY A 70 20.24 21.32 -1.48
C GLY A 70 21.59 20.71 -1.15
N VAL A 71 22.45 20.55 -2.15
CA VAL A 71 23.81 20.04 -1.98
C VAL A 71 24.64 21.01 -1.11
N MET A 72 24.56 22.32 -1.37
CA MET A 72 25.26 23.31 -0.57
C MET A 72 24.86 23.32 0.91
N LYS A 73 23.57 23.16 1.21
CA LYS A 73 23.08 23.05 2.60
C LYS A 73 23.45 21.72 3.23
N ALA A 74 23.40 20.62 2.46
CA ALA A 74 23.83 19.31 2.92
C ALA A 74 25.32 19.29 3.31
N LEU A 75 26.18 20.00 2.57
CA LEU A 75 27.60 20.19 2.94
C LEU A 75 27.77 20.90 4.29
N LYS A 76 26.82 21.76 4.67
CA LYS A 76 26.79 22.44 5.98
C LYS A 76 26.11 21.63 7.09
N GLY A 77 25.61 20.43 6.76
CA GLY A 77 24.92 19.53 7.70
C GLY A 77 23.40 19.68 7.75
N ASP A 78 22.80 20.62 7.02
CA ASP A 78 21.34 20.76 6.90
C ASP A 78 20.85 20.10 5.60
N PHE A 79 20.51 18.81 5.68
CA PHE A 79 20.09 18.00 4.52
C PHE A 79 18.62 17.56 4.60
N TYR A 80 17.88 17.97 5.64
CA TYR A 80 16.55 17.41 5.91
C TYR A 80 15.56 17.69 4.78
N PHE A 81 15.53 18.95 4.29
CA PHE A 81 14.63 19.33 3.20
C PHE A 81 14.95 18.57 1.91
N HIS A 82 16.25 18.45 1.57
CA HIS A 82 16.69 17.81 0.34
C HIS A 82 16.37 16.31 0.36
N LYS A 83 16.64 15.65 1.50
CA LYS A 83 16.27 14.25 1.74
C LYS A 83 14.77 14.02 1.60
N GLU A 84 13.92 14.84 2.22
CA GLU A 84 12.47 14.67 2.15
C GLU A 84 11.93 14.80 0.72
N ILE A 85 12.46 15.73 -0.08
CA ILE A 85 12.06 15.87 -1.49
C ILE A 85 12.48 14.62 -2.26
N MET A 86 13.74 14.16 -2.10
CA MET A 86 14.24 12.98 -2.80
C MET A 86 13.47 11.71 -2.44
N ASP A 87 13.23 11.49 -1.15
CA ASP A 87 12.50 10.33 -0.63
C ASP A 87 11.04 10.30 -1.12
N ARG A 88 10.42 11.46 -1.35
CA ARG A 88 9.03 11.56 -1.83
C ARG A 88 8.91 11.47 -3.34
N VAL A 89 9.90 11.95 -4.09
CA VAL A 89 9.89 11.96 -5.56
C VAL A 89 10.43 10.65 -6.13
N HIS A 90 11.54 10.15 -5.59
CA HIS A 90 12.24 8.94 -6.06
C HIS A 90 11.92 7.69 -5.23
N GLY A 91 11.41 7.88 -4.01
CA GLY A 91 11.12 6.80 -3.08
C GLY A 91 12.28 6.55 -2.11
N LYS A 92 11.94 5.91 -0.98
CA LYS A 92 12.93 5.48 0.02
C LYS A 92 13.48 4.10 -0.33
N PRO A 93 14.76 3.84 -0.03
CA PRO A 93 15.28 2.47 0.02
C PRO A 93 14.40 1.57 0.89
N LYS A 94 14.27 0.29 0.52
CA LYS A 94 13.52 -0.67 1.32
C LYS A 94 14.30 -0.99 2.59
N ASP A 95 13.69 -0.80 3.75
CA ASP A 95 14.26 -1.27 5.00
C ASP A 95 14.25 -2.80 5.03
N THR A 96 15.43 -3.41 4.99
CA THR A 96 15.60 -4.86 5.19
C THR A 96 15.80 -5.12 6.68
N LEU A 97 14.73 -5.46 7.39
CA LEU A 97 14.82 -5.96 8.77
C LEU A 97 15.19 -7.44 8.73
N ASP A 98 16.45 -7.77 9.04
CA ASP A 98 16.87 -9.15 9.29
C ASP A 98 16.46 -9.56 10.71
N ILE A 99 15.29 -10.18 10.82
CA ILE A 99 14.85 -10.78 12.08
C ILE A 99 15.51 -12.15 12.14
N GLY A 100 16.58 -12.25 12.95
CA GLY A 100 17.47 -13.40 13.12
C GLY A 100 16.82 -14.78 12.96
N ALA A 101 16.77 -15.23 11.71
CA ALA A 101 16.45 -16.58 11.29
C ALA A 101 17.06 -16.82 9.89
N GLY A 102 18.36 -16.57 9.75
CA GLY A 102 19.16 -17.00 8.60
C GLY A 102 18.65 -16.52 7.24
N GLY A 103 18.29 -15.24 7.11
CA GLY A 103 17.93 -14.63 5.83
C GLY A 103 16.58 -15.07 5.25
N LYS A 104 15.73 -15.76 6.03
CA LYS A 104 14.38 -16.11 5.61
C LYS A 104 13.42 -14.96 5.87
N THR A 105 12.69 -14.58 4.84
CA THR A 105 11.67 -13.54 4.92
C THR A 105 10.51 -13.98 5.84
N LEU A 106 9.83 -13.02 6.47
CA LEU A 106 8.66 -13.31 7.31
C LEU A 106 7.58 -14.12 6.55
N SER A 107 7.45 -13.88 5.24
CA SER A 107 6.60 -14.65 4.33
C SER A 107 6.98 -16.14 4.25
N GLU A 108 8.26 -16.47 4.20
CA GLU A 108 8.73 -17.86 4.11
C GLU A 108 8.56 -18.60 5.43
N LEU A 109 8.75 -17.91 6.56
CA LEU A 109 8.49 -18.45 7.90
C LEU A 109 7.01 -18.75 8.10
N MET A 110 6.11 -17.86 7.68
CA MET A 110 4.66 -18.10 7.76
C MET A 110 4.21 -19.26 6.87
N LEU A 111 4.79 -19.39 5.67
CA LEU A 111 4.48 -20.50 4.77
C LEU A 111 5.00 -21.84 5.31
N ALA A 112 6.17 -21.86 5.94
CA ALA A 112 6.73 -23.04 6.60
C ALA A 112 5.88 -23.45 7.81
N ALA A 113 5.47 -22.50 8.66
CA ALA A 113 4.58 -22.77 9.78
C ALA A 113 3.23 -23.35 9.32
N ALA A 114 2.65 -22.79 8.26
CA ALA A 114 1.39 -23.29 7.69
C ALA A 114 1.51 -24.72 7.11
N LYS A 115 2.66 -25.08 6.53
CA LYS A 115 2.92 -26.46 6.06
C LYS A 115 3.04 -27.43 7.23
N THR A 116 3.79 -27.08 8.27
CA THR A 116 3.92 -27.92 9.48
C THR A 116 2.59 -28.12 10.21
N ALA A 117 1.68 -27.14 10.16
CA ALA A 117 0.33 -27.25 10.73
C ALA A 117 -0.60 -28.17 9.91
N LYS A 118 -0.32 -28.39 8.62
CA LYS A 118 -1.11 -29.26 7.74
C LYS A 118 -0.69 -30.73 7.83
N ASP A 119 0.58 -30.97 8.13
CA ASP A 119 1.17 -32.33 8.25
C ASP A 119 1.09 -32.88 9.68
N GLY A 120 0.88 -32.02 10.68
CA GLY A 120 0.67 -32.41 12.06
C GLY A 120 -0.78 -32.77 12.38
N LYS A 121 -1.13 -34.06 12.28
CA LYS A 121 -2.29 -34.63 13.00
C LYS A 121 -2.09 -34.42 14.50
N ALA A 122 -2.51 -33.26 15.00
CA ALA A 122 -2.43 -32.90 16.41
C ALA A 122 -3.32 -33.82 17.23
N THR A 123 -2.74 -34.88 17.80
CA THR A 123 -3.31 -35.64 18.91
C THR A 123 -3.28 -34.75 20.15
N THR A 124 -4.21 -33.81 20.24
CA THR A 124 -4.44 -33.07 21.48
C THR A 124 -5.14 -33.99 22.46
N LYS A 125 -4.37 -34.67 23.33
CA LYS A 125 -4.94 -35.26 24.55
C LYS A 125 -5.62 -34.12 25.35
N PRO A 126 -6.87 -34.31 25.82
CA PRO A 126 -7.58 -33.27 26.54
C PRO A 126 -6.82 -32.89 27.80
N ARG A 127 -6.60 -31.59 28.01
CA ARG A 127 -6.03 -31.06 29.25
C ARG A 127 -7.00 -31.37 30.39
N LYS A 128 -6.54 -32.14 31.37
CA LYS A 128 -7.31 -32.45 32.59
C LYS A 128 -7.66 -31.13 33.29
N PRO A 129 -8.93 -30.90 33.67
CA PRO A 129 -9.32 -29.66 34.35
C PRO A 129 -8.55 -29.55 35.68
N ARG A 130 -7.99 -28.37 35.95
CA ARG A 130 -7.41 -28.08 37.27
C ARG A 130 -8.56 -28.10 38.28
N GLY A 131 -8.46 -29.01 39.25
CA GLY A 131 -9.40 -29.09 40.37
C GLY A 131 -9.39 -27.79 41.17
N LYS A 132 -10.56 -27.49 41.76
CA LYS A 132 -10.83 -26.33 42.63
C LYS A 132 -9.90 -26.29 43.82
#